data_AF-A0A7S0MLU5-F1
#
_entry.id   AF-A0A7S0MLU5-F1
#
_cell.length_a   1.000
_cell.length_b   1.000
_cell.length_c   1.000
_cell.angle_alpha   90.00
_cell.angle_beta   90.00
_cell.angle_gamma   90.00
#
_symmetry.space_group_name_H-M   'P 1'
#
loop_
_entity.id
_entity.type
_entity.pdbx_description
1 polymer ?
#
loop_
_entity_poly.entity_id
_entity_poly.type
_entity_poly.pdbx_seq_one_letter_code
_entity_poly.pdbx_strand_id
1 'polypeptide(L)'
;ALQEEMGLLERVQQLEAVKTTLEAKVAALQEGQGEAVLRLSAQLTAGEGERAELQKTVVQQRAENEKAVARIAALEKEVAAMLHTHSDLGAAMGELQVRLQDASDRMAASVARAAELECSLAACKEELESARAAATAGGGQQSGLEERAAELQKEADECRRGREALGTKLQSAILAQMGLVEQVQQLEAAVGDRDAEIAGLRAKLAAAEAAAQSASPSLG
;
A
#
# COMPACT_ATOMS: atom_id res chain seq x y z
N ALA A 1 -12.48 -26.20 113.77
CA ALA A 1 -11.04 -26.57 113.71
C ALA A 1 -10.77 -27.66 112.67
N LEU A 2 -10.75 -28.96 113.01
CA LEU A 2 -10.35 -30.02 112.05
C LEU A 2 -11.28 -30.22 110.84
N GLN A 3 -12.60 -30.10 111.00
CA GLN A 3 -13.56 -30.17 109.88
C GLN A 3 -13.46 -28.97 108.93
N GLU A 4 -13.13 -27.79 109.46
CA GLU A 4 -12.91 -26.59 108.65
C GLU A 4 -11.58 -26.67 107.90
N GLU A 5 -10.53 -27.21 108.53
CA GLU A 5 -9.24 -27.48 107.87
C GLU A 5 -9.37 -28.49 106.72
N MET A 6 -10.12 -29.58 106.89
CA MET A 6 -10.36 -30.55 105.81
C MET A 6 -11.16 -29.93 104.65
N GLY A 7 -12.19 -29.12 104.95
CA GLY A 7 -12.97 -28.43 103.91
C GLY A 7 -12.17 -27.36 103.15
N LEU A 8 -11.20 -26.72 103.82
CA LEU A 8 -10.23 -25.82 103.17
C LEU A 8 -9.27 -26.60 102.28
N LEU A 9 -8.83 -27.79 102.70
CA LEU A 9 -7.89 -28.63 101.94
C LEU A 9 -8.51 -29.17 100.64
N GLU A 10 -9.76 -29.63 100.68
CA GLU A 10 -10.52 -30.02 99.48
C GLU A 10 -10.71 -28.84 98.53
N ARG A 11 -10.97 -27.65 99.06
CA ARG A 11 -11.15 -26.44 98.25
C ARG A 11 -9.84 -25.98 97.63
N VAL A 12 -8.70 -26.13 98.30
CA VAL A 12 -7.36 -25.90 97.73
C VAL A 12 -7.08 -26.89 96.61
N GLN A 13 -7.38 -28.18 96.78
CA GLN A 13 -7.24 -29.20 95.72
C GLN A 13 -8.12 -28.89 94.49
N GLN A 14 -9.36 -28.46 94.71
CA GLN A 14 -10.24 -28.03 93.62
C GLN A 14 -9.70 -26.80 92.89
N LEU A 15 -9.17 -25.82 93.62
CA LEU A 15 -8.56 -24.62 93.03
C LEU A 15 -7.29 -24.95 92.24
N GLU A 16 -6.47 -25.90 92.69
CA GLU A 16 -5.29 -26.39 91.96
C GLU A 16 -5.67 -27.12 90.67
N ALA A 17 -6.74 -27.93 90.68
CA ALA A 17 -7.27 -28.58 89.48
C ALA A 17 -7.84 -27.56 88.47
N VAL A 18 -8.51 -26.52 88.95
CA VAL A 18 -8.98 -25.43 88.08
C VAL A 18 -7.81 -24.64 87.52
N LYS A 19 -6.79 -24.34 88.32
CA LYS A 19 -5.58 -23.64 87.90
C LYS A 19 -4.85 -24.40 86.79
N THR A 20 -4.58 -25.69 86.98
CA THR A 20 -3.91 -26.52 85.96
C THR A 20 -4.73 -26.62 84.66
N THR A 21 -6.06 -26.71 84.76
CA THR A 21 -6.94 -26.69 83.59
C THR A 21 -6.91 -25.34 82.87
N LEU A 22 -6.87 -24.23 83.59
CA LEU A 22 -6.76 -22.88 83.01
C LEU A 22 -5.38 -22.68 82.36
N GLU A 23 -4.30 -23.12 82.99
CA GLU A 23 -2.95 -23.07 82.43
C GLU A 23 -2.86 -23.88 81.13
N ALA A 24 -3.44 -25.09 81.09
CA ALA A 24 -3.51 -25.89 79.87
C ALA A 24 -4.34 -25.21 78.76
N LYS A 25 -5.46 -24.57 79.10
CA LYS A 25 -6.27 -23.79 78.15
C LYS A 25 -5.54 -22.56 77.62
N VAL A 26 -4.79 -21.86 78.46
CA VAL A 26 -3.97 -20.72 78.06
C VAL A 26 -2.86 -21.16 77.12
N ALA A 27 -2.17 -22.28 77.42
CA ALA A 27 -1.15 -22.84 76.54
C ALA A 27 -1.72 -23.23 75.17
N ALA A 28 -2.87 -23.92 75.14
CA ALA A 28 -3.54 -24.30 73.90
C ALA A 28 -4.01 -23.08 73.07
N LEU A 29 -4.48 -22.01 73.74
CA LEU A 29 -4.83 -20.76 73.06
C LEU A 29 -3.60 -20.04 72.49
N GLN A 30 -2.48 -20.03 73.22
CA GLN A 30 -1.23 -19.42 72.75
C GLN A 30 -0.65 -20.19 71.55
N GLU A 31 -0.71 -21.52 71.58
CA GLU A 31 -0.30 -22.38 70.47
C GLU A 31 -1.18 -22.16 69.24
N GLY A 32 -2.51 -22.19 69.41
CA GLY A 32 -3.45 -21.92 68.32
C GLY A 32 -3.33 -20.51 67.74
N GLN A 33 -3.01 -19.50 68.56
CA GLN A 33 -2.68 -18.15 68.08
C GLN A 33 -1.37 -18.12 67.29
N GLY A 34 -0.33 -18.82 67.74
CA GLY A 34 0.94 -18.95 67.03
C GLY A 34 0.77 -19.57 65.64
N GLU A 35 0.02 -20.67 65.55
CA GLU A 35 -0.29 -21.32 64.27
C GLU A 35 -1.11 -20.42 63.34
N ALA A 36 -2.12 -19.71 63.87
CA ALA A 36 -2.92 -18.77 63.08
C ALA A 36 -2.08 -17.61 62.51
N VAL A 37 -1.17 -17.06 63.32
CA VAL A 37 -0.25 -15.99 62.89
C VAL A 37 0.70 -16.50 61.80
N LEU A 38 1.27 -17.70 61.95
CA LEU A 38 2.14 -18.29 60.94
C LEU A 38 1.38 -18.54 59.63
N ARG A 39 0.15 -19.04 59.71
CA ARG A 39 -0.70 -19.29 58.53
C ARG A 39 -1.05 -17.99 57.80
N LEU A 40 -1.46 -16.95 58.52
CA LEU A 40 -1.76 -15.64 57.95
C LEU A 40 -0.51 -14.98 57.34
N SER A 41 0.64 -15.12 58.01
CA SER A 41 1.92 -14.61 57.49
C SER A 41 2.31 -15.30 56.19
N ALA A 42 2.17 -16.63 56.11
CA ALA A 42 2.42 -17.39 54.88
C ALA A 42 1.48 -16.97 53.74
N GLN A 43 0.19 -16.80 54.04
CA GLN A 43 -0.80 -16.31 53.06
C GLN A 43 -0.47 -14.90 52.56
N LEU A 44 -0.04 -14.00 53.45
CA LEU A 44 0.38 -12.65 53.09
C LEU A 44 1.58 -12.69 52.13
N THR A 45 2.62 -13.45 52.47
CA THR A 45 3.81 -13.58 51.60
C THR A 45 3.50 -14.19 50.24
N ALA A 46 2.59 -15.17 50.18
CA ALA A 46 2.13 -15.75 48.92
C ALA A 46 1.35 -14.73 48.08
N GLY A 47 0.43 -13.99 48.70
CA GLY A 47 -0.35 -12.93 48.04
C GLY A 47 0.51 -11.76 47.56
N GLU A 48 1.57 -11.40 48.28
CA GLU A 48 2.56 -10.42 47.84
C GLU A 48 3.34 -10.88 46.61
N GLY A 49 3.71 -12.18 46.56
CA GLY A 49 4.35 -12.79 45.39
C GLY A 49 3.45 -12.79 44.16
N GLU A 50 2.19 -13.22 44.30
CA GLU A 50 1.20 -13.19 43.23
C GLU A 50 0.95 -11.76 42.72
N ARG A 51 0.84 -10.79 43.64
CA ARG A 51 0.68 -9.37 43.29
C ARG A 51 1.87 -8.84 42.49
N ALA A 52 3.10 -9.21 42.87
CA ALA A 52 4.30 -8.79 42.16
C ALA A 52 4.34 -9.34 40.72
N GLU A 53 4.00 -10.62 40.52
CA GLU A 53 3.93 -11.23 39.18
C GLU A 53 2.81 -10.65 38.32
N LEU A 54 1.63 -10.38 38.91
CA LEU A 54 0.54 -9.69 38.22
C LEU A 54 0.96 -8.27 37.79
N GLN A 55 1.62 -7.52 38.67
CA GLN A 55 2.09 -6.18 38.35
C GLN A 55 3.12 -6.19 37.21
N LYS A 56 4.05 -7.15 37.23
CA LYS A 56 5.02 -7.35 36.14
C LYS A 56 4.32 -7.68 34.83
N THR A 57 3.32 -8.57 34.85
CA THR A 57 2.54 -8.95 33.68
C THR A 57 1.79 -7.75 33.09
N VAL A 58 1.14 -6.94 33.93
CA VAL A 58 0.42 -5.73 33.48
C VAL A 58 1.37 -4.72 32.85
N VAL A 59 2.56 -4.50 33.42
CA VAL A 59 3.56 -3.58 32.85
C VAL A 59 4.04 -4.10 31.50
N GLN A 60 4.31 -5.40 31.39
CA GLN A 60 4.72 -6.01 30.13
C GLN A 60 3.65 -5.91 29.06
N GLN A 61 2.39 -6.22 29.38
CA GLN A 61 1.26 -6.10 28.45
C GLN A 61 1.04 -4.66 27.98
N ARG A 62 1.17 -3.67 28.86
CA ARG A 62 1.09 -2.25 28.45
C ARG A 62 2.18 -1.88 27.45
N ALA A 63 3.42 -2.27 27.72
CA ALA A 63 4.54 -2.00 26.82
C ALA A 63 4.38 -2.72 25.47
N GLU A 64 3.85 -3.94 25.47
CA GLU A 64 3.54 -4.69 24.24
C GLU A 64 2.39 -4.03 23.45
N ASN A 65 1.35 -3.55 24.13
CA ASN A 65 0.25 -2.83 23.49
C ASN A 65 0.70 -1.50 22.87
N GLU A 66 1.52 -0.70 23.59
CA GLU A 66 2.07 0.54 23.04
C GLU A 66 2.90 0.30 21.76
N LYS A 67 3.71 -0.78 21.74
CA LYS A 67 4.45 -1.18 20.54
C LYS A 67 3.52 -1.59 19.40
N ALA A 68 2.46 -2.32 19.70
CA ALA A 68 1.48 -2.74 18.71
C ALA A 68 0.75 -1.54 18.09
N VAL A 69 0.27 -0.60 18.90
CA VAL A 69 -0.36 0.64 18.46
C VAL A 69 0.58 1.47 17.59
N ALA A 70 1.84 1.64 18.00
CA ALA A 70 2.83 2.36 17.20
C ALA A 70 3.09 1.69 15.84
N ARG A 71 3.11 0.35 15.80
CA ARG A 71 3.31 -0.40 14.55
C ARG A 71 2.11 -0.29 13.61
N ILE A 72 0.89 -0.32 14.13
CA ILE A 72 -0.34 -0.11 13.36
C ILE A 72 -0.31 1.28 12.72
N ALA A 73 -0.05 2.33 13.51
CA ALA A 73 0.01 3.71 13.00
C ALA A 73 1.08 3.91 11.92
N ALA A 74 2.24 3.25 12.05
CA ALA A 74 3.28 3.29 11.03
C ALA A 74 2.82 2.63 9.71
N LEU A 75 2.21 1.44 9.80
CA LEU A 75 1.69 0.71 8.64
C LEU A 75 0.54 1.47 7.95
N GLU A 76 -0.36 2.11 8.69
CA GLU A 76 -1.41 2.96 8.13
C GLU A 76 -0.83 4.11 7.31
N LYS A 77 0.22 4.76 7.83
CA LYS A 77 0.91 5.84 7.13
C LYS A 77 1.59 5.35 5.84
N GLU A 78 2.23 4.18 5.88
CA GLU A 78 2.85 3.57 4.70
C GLU A 78 1.80 3.22 3.64
N VAL A 79 0.68 2.61 4.03
CA VAL A 79 -0.44 2.31 3.11
C VAL A 79 -0.99 3.60 2.50
N ALA A 80 -1.19 4.64 3.28
CA ALA A 80 -1.71 5.93 2.79
C ALA A 80 -0.75 6.59 1.78
N ALA A 81 0.56 6.60 2.07
CA ALA A 81 1.57 7.12 1.16
C ALA A 81 1.60 6.33 -0.15
N MET A 82 1.53 5.00 -0.06
CA MET A 82 1.50 4.11 -1.22
C MET A 82 0.27 4.36 -2.11
N LEU A 83 -0.91 4.49 -1.52
CA LEU A 83 -2.14 4.81 -2.25
C LEU A 83 -2.05 6.15 -2.99
N HIS A 84 -1.39 7.15 -2.39
CA HIS A 84 -1.17 8.43 -3.06
C HIS A 84 -0.29 8.28 -4.30
N THR A 85 0.86 7.62 -4.17
CA THR A 85 1.76 7.39 -5.32
C THR A 85 1.11 6.51 -6.41
N HIS A 86 0.29 5.54 -6.02
CA HIS A 86 -0.49 4.74 -6.97
C HIS A 86 -1.48 5.61 -7.76
N SER A 87 -2.16 6.55 -7.10
CA SER A 87 -3.06 7.49 -7.77
C SER A 87 -2.33 8.35 -8.81
N ASP A 88 -1.12 8.83 -8.48
CA ASP A 88 -0.31 9.63 -9.39
C ASP A 88 0.13 8.83 -10.64
N LEU A 89 0.50 7.56 -10.45
CA LEU A 89 0.81 6.65 -11.56
C LEU A 89 -0.41 6.43 -12.47
N GLY A 90 -1.60 6.25 -11.89
CA GLY A 90 -2.84 6.13 -12.65
C GLY A 90 -3.13 7.37 -13.50
N ALA A 91 -2.92 8.57 -12.95
CA ALA A 91 -3.07 9.82 -13.70
C ALA A 91 -2.06 9.93 -14.86
N ALA A 92 -0.79 9.62 -14.61
CA ALA A 92 0.25 9.63 -15.65
C ALA A 92 -0.05 8.63 -16.78
N MET A 93 -0.58 7.46 -16.45
CA MET A 93 -0.99 6.46 -17.43
C MET A 93 -2.14 6.96 -18.31
N GLY A 94 -3.15 7.61 -17.71
CA GLY A 94 -4.25 8.24 -18.46
C GLY A 94 -3.76 9.31 -19.45
N GLU A 95 -2.85 10.19 -19.02
CA GLU A 95 -2.25 11.20 -19.90
C GLU A 95 -1.48 10.57 -21.07
N LEU A 96 -0.72 9.51 -20.83
CA LEU A 96 0.03 8.82 -21.88
C LEU A 96 -0.89 8.11 -22.88
N GLN A 97 -1.98 7.51 -22.43
CA GLN A 97 -2.97 6.90 -23.33
C GLN A 97 -3.61 7.94 -24.25
N VAL A 98 -3.93 9.13 -23.73
CA VAL A 98 -4.44 10.24 -24.57
C VAL A 98 -3.40 10.67 -25.60
N ARG A 99 -2.13 10.86 -25.19
CA ARG A 99 -1.04 11.21 -26.12
C ARG A 99 -0.80 10.15 -27.19
N LEU A 100 -0.95 8.88 -26.84
CA LEU A 100 -0.82 7.75 -27.76
C LEU A 100 -1.95 7.76 -28.80
N GLN A 101 -3.18 8.04 -28.38
CA GLN A 101 -4.32 8.17 -29.28
C GLN A 101 -4.11 9.34 -30.25
N ASP A 102 -3.76 10.52 -29.73
CA ASP A 102 -3.46 11.70 -30.55
C ASP A 102 -2.35 11.45 -31.57
N ALA A 103 -1.29 10.74 -31.17
CA ALA A 103 -0.20 10.37 -32.07
C ALA A 103 -0.67 9.43 -33.19
N SER A 104 -1.52 8.46 -32.86
CA SER A 104 -2.10 7.50 -33.80
C SER A 104 -3.00 8.20 -34.83
N ASP A 105 -3.84 9.14 -34.38
CA ASP A 105 -4.74 9.90 -35.25
C ASP A 105 -3.95 10.80 -36.21
N ARG A 106 -2.89 11.47 -35.73
CA ARG A 106 -1.99 12.28 -36.57
C ARG A 106 -1.26 11.44 -37.61
N MET A 107 -0.87 10.22 -37.26
CA MET A 107 -0.29 9.28 -38.22
C MET A 107 -1.29 8.89 -39.30
N ALA A 108 -2.51 8.52 -38.94
CA ALA A 108 -3.57 8.17 -39.90
C ALA A 108 -3.84 9.33 -40.88
N ALA A 109 -3.95 10.57 -40.37
CA ALA A 109 -4.11 11.76 -41.21
C ALA A 109 -2.92 11.99 -42.16
N SER A 110 -1.70 11.72 -41.68
CA SER A 110 -0.48 11.85 -42.50
C SER A 110 -0.41 10.80 -43.60
N VAL A 111 -0.83 9.56 -43.33
CA VAL A 111 -0.96 8.49 -44.34
C VAL A 111 -1.97 8.88 -45.42
N ALA A 112 -3.14 9.37 -45.02
CA ALA A 112 -4.17 9.80 -45.97
C ALA A 112 -3.66 10.92 -46.89
N ARG A 113 -2.99 11.93 -46.31
CA ARG A 113 -2.41 13.03 -47.08
C ARG A 113 -1.29 12.57 -48.02
N ALA A 114 -0.50 11.57 -47.63
CA ALA A 114 0.51 10.99 -48.50
C ALA A 114 -0.13 10.30 -49.73
N ALA A 115 -1.23 9.57 -49.53
CA ALA A 115 -1.99 8.95 -50.62
C ALA A 115 -2.58 10.00 -51.59
N GLU A 116 -3.13 11.10 -51.07
CA GLU A 116 -3.62 12.22 -51.90
C GLU A 116 -2.51 12.82 -52.76
N LEU A 117 -1.32 13.03 -52.20
CA LEU A 117 -0.16 13.53 -52.95
C LEU A 117 0.32 12.54 -54.01
N GLU A 118 0.23 11.23 -53.75
CA GLU A 118 0.55 10.20 -54.75
C GLU A 118 -0.42 10.24 -55.93
N CYS A 119 -1.72 10.38 -55.67
CA CYS A 119 -2.73 10.52 -56.72
C CYS A 119 -2.53 11.81 -57.54
N SER A 120 -2.29 12.95 -56.87
CA SER A 120 -2.03 14.23 -57.53
C SER A 120 -0.76 14.17 -58.40
N LEU A 121 0.31 13.54 -57.90
CA LEU A 121 1.53 13.34 -58.67
C LEU A 121 1.30 12.46 -59.91
N ALA A 122 0.49 11.41 -59.80
CA ALA A 122 0.15 10.55 -60.93
C ALA A 122 -0.63 11.33 -62.01
N ALA A 123 -1.64 12.10 -61.60
CA ALA A 123 -2.43 12.94 -62.50
C ALA A 123 -1.55 13.99 -63.22
N CYS A 124 -0.65 14.68 -62.49
CA CYS A 124 0.27 15.65 -63.09
C CYS A 124 1.19 15.01 -64.14
N LYS A 125 1.66 13.77 -63.89
CA LYS A 125 2.51 13.04 -64.84
C LYS A 125 1.75 12.69 -66.12
N GLU A 126 0.52 12.20 -65.99
CA GLU A 126 -0.34 11.89 -67.16
C GLU A 126 -0.65 13.15 -67.98
N GLU A 127 -1.01 14.26 -67.33
CA GLU A 127 -1.24 15.54 -68.02
C GLU A 127 0.02 16.05 -68.73
N LEU A 128 1.19 15.89 -68.10
CA LEU A 128 2.47 16.33 -68.65
C LEU A 128 2.88 15.48 -69.86
N GLU A 129 2.66 14.17 -69.82
CA GLU A 129 2.87 13.29 -70.98
C GLU A 129 1.95 13.64 -72.14
N SER A 130 0.68 13.91 -71.85
CA SER A 130 -0.31 14.37 -72.84
C SER A 130 0.06 15.71 -73.47
N ALA A 131 0.44 16.71 -72.65
CA ALA A 131 0.86 18.02 -73.13
C ALA A 131 2.12 17.94 -74.00
N ARG A 132 3.10 17.11 -73.62
CA ARG A 132 4.30 16.85 -74.44
C ARG A 132 3.98 16.18 -75.76
N ALA A 133 3.08 15.19 -75.77
CA ALA A 133 2.65 14.52 -76.99
C ALA A 133 1.89 15.48 -77.93
N ALA A 134 1.07 16.38 -77.39
CA ALA A 134 0.40 17.42 -78.18
C ALA A 134 1.39 18.44 -78.77
N ALA A 135 2.43 18.82 -78.02
CA ALA A 135 3.45 19.77 -78.47
C ALA A 135 4.31 19.23 -79.63
N THR A 136 4.56 17.91 -79.66
CA THR A 136 5.30 17.25 -80.75
C THR A 136 4.46 17.02 -82.00
N ALA A 137 3.13 17.05 -81.90
CA ALA A 137 2.20 16.86 -83.03
C ALA A 137 2.06 18.10 -83.95
N GLY A 138 2.77 19.21 -83.67
CA GLY A 138 2.96 20.32 -84.62
C GLY A 138 1.80 21.32 -84.77
N GLY A 139 0.79 21.28 -83.91
CA GLY A 139 -0.36 22.19 -83.99
C GLY A 139 -0.14 23.53 -83.27
N GLY A 140 0.46 24.53 -83.93
CA GLY A 140 0.31 26.00 -83.73
C GLY A 140 0.40 26.68 -82.34
N GLN A 141 0.38 25.96 -81.20
CA GLN A 141 0.32 26.47 -79.83
C GLN A 141 1.48 25.95 -78.97
N GLN A 142 2.66 25.74 -79.57
CA GLN A 142 3.83 25.16 -78.91
C GLN A 142 4.24 25.90 -77.63
N SER A 143 4.24 27.24 -77.62
CA SER A 143 4.66 28.02 -76.45
C SER A 143 3.75 27.85 -75.23
N GLY A 144 2.43 27.72 -75.44
CA GLY A 144 1.48 27.50 -74.35
C GLY A 144 1.55 26.08 -73.78
N LEU A 145 1.89 25.09 -74.61
CA LEU A 145 2.09 23.71 -74.17
C LEU A 145 3.41 23.53 -73.41
N GLU A 146 4.47 24.23 -73.81
CA GLU A 146 5.74 24.27 -73.08
C GLU A 146 5.59 24.93 -71.70
N GLU A 147 4.84 26.03 -71.62
CA GLU A 147 4.53 26.71 -70.34
C GLU A 147 3.72 25.80 -69.41
N ARG A 148 2.66 25.15 -69.93
CA ARG A 148 1.87 24.18 -69.16
C ARG A 148 2.70 22.98 -68.70
N ALA A 149 3.60 22.46 -69.53
CA ALA A 149 4.49 21.38 -69.14
C ALA A 149 5.48 21.81 -68.04
N ALA A 150 5.95 23.06 -68.05
CA ALA A 150 6.80 23.59 -66.99
C ALA A 150 6.03 23.76 -65.67
N GLU A 151 4.77 24.22 -65.73
CA GLU A 151 3.88 24.31 -64.55
C GLU A 151 3.63 22.93 -63.93
N LEU A 152 3.24 21.94 -64.75
CA LEU A 152 2.99 20.57 -64.29
C LEU A 152 4.24 19.90 -63.70
N GLN A 153 5.42 20.19 -64.28
CA GLN A 153 6.69 19.71 -63.73
C GLN A 153 6.94 20.30 -62.33
N LYS A 154 6.68 21.60 -62.15
CA LYS A 154 6.82 22.28 -60.86
C LYS A 154 5.84 21.69 -59.82
N GLU A 155 4.59 21.46 -60.21
CA GLU A 155 3.57 20.86 -59.34
C GLU A 155 3.93 19.42 -58.94
N ALA A 156 4.47 18.62 -59.87
CA ALA A 156 4.99 17.29 -59.58
C ALA A 156 6.17 17.31 -58.60
N ASP A 157 7.10 18.27 -58.73
CA ASP A 157 8.23 18.43 -57.82
C ASP A 157 7.81 18.95 -56.43
N GLU A 158 6.73 19.74 -56.34
CA GLU A 158 6.09 20.13 -55.07
C GLU A 158 5.42 18.93 -54.39
N CYS A 159 4.67 18.12 -55.14
CA CYS A 159 4.05 16.89 -54.61
C CYS A 159 5.11 15.92 -54.09
N ARG A 160 6.22 15.74 -54.82
CA ARG A 160 7.33 14.87 -54.39
C ARG A 160 7.95 15.37 -53.08
N ARG A 161 8.28 16.65 -52.98
CA ARG A 161 8.82 17.26 -51.75
C ARG A 161 7.84 17.15 -50.58
N GLY A 162 6.55 17.36 -50.84
CA GLY A 162 5.49 17.19 -49.84
C GLY A 162 5.43 15.76 -49.29
N ARG A 163 5.50 14.76 -50.18
CA ARG A 163 5.55 13.34 -49.81
C ARG A 163 6.80 13.00 -48.99
N GLU A 164 7.98 13.44 -49.42
CA GLU A 164 9.23 13.19 -48.69
C GLU A 164 9.19 13.80 -47.28
N ALA A 165 8.70 15.04 -47.16
CA ALA A 165 8.52 15.69 -45.86
C ALA A 165 7.50 14.95 -44.98
N LEU A 166 6.39 14.46 -45.53
CA LEU A 166 5.45 13.61 -44.79
C LEU A 166 6.09 12.29 -44.36
N GLY A 167 6.88 11.65 -45.22
CA GLY A 167 7.61 10.42 -44.89
C GLY A 167 8.49 10.58 -43.65
N THR A 168 9.29 11.65 -43.59
CA THR A 168 10.14 11.94 -42.41
C THR A 168 9.31 12.19 -41.14
N LYS A 169 8.21 12.95 -41.24
CA LYS A 169 7.30 13.20 -40.11
C LYS A 169 6.66 11.91 -39.60
N LEU A 170 6.26 11.04 -40.52
CA LEU A 170 5.63 9.76 -40.20
C LEU A 170 6.62 8.81 -39.53
N GLN A 171 7.86 8.77 -40.00
CA GLN A 171 8.93 8.00 -39.36
C GLN A 171 9.25 8.51 -37.94
N SER A 172 9.31 9.83 -37.75
CA SER A 172 9.46 10.42 -36.42
C SER A 172 8.26 10.11 -35.50
N ALA A 173 7.04 10.12 -36.03
CA ALA A 173 5.82 9.81 -35.28
C ALA A 173 5.78 8.33 -34.85
N ILE A 174 6.19 7.40 -35.71
CA ILE A 174 6.31 5.97 -35.37
C ILE A 174 7.27 5.78 -34.19
N LEU A 175 8.45 6.40 -34.23
CA LEU A 175 9.43 6.30 -33.14
C LEU A 175 8.89 6.88 -31.83
N ALA A 176 8.19 8.01 -31.90
CA ALA A 176 7.54 8.61 -30.73
C ALA A 176 6.43 7.69 -30.17
N GLN A 177 5.63 7.07 -31.04
CA GLN A 177 4.59 6.12 -30.66
C GLN A 177 5.19 4.89 -29.96
N MET A 178 6.26 4.32 -30.50
CA MET A 178 6.98 3.20 -29.86
C MET A 178 7.47 3.57 -28.45
N GLY A 179 8.06 4.76 -28.28
CA GLY A 179 8.51 5.24 -26.98
C GLY A 179 7.36 5.46 -25.98
N LEU A 180 6.21 5.95 -26.45
CA LEU A 180 5.02 6.08 -25.61
C LEU A 180 4.46 4.72 -25.18
N VAL A 181 4.42 3.73 -26.09
CA VAL A 181 3.99 2.36 -25.76
C VAL A 181 4.91 1.75 -24.70
N GLU A 182 6.22 1.94 -24.83
CA GLU A 182 7.18 1.46 -23.84
C GLU A 182 6.97 2.13 -22.47
N GLN A 183 6.73 3.44 -22.43
CA GLN A 183 6.41 4.16 -21.18
C GLN A 183 5.12 3.64 -20.54
N VAL A 184 4.08 3.36 -21.32
CA VAL A 184 2.83 2.78 -20.82
C VAL A 184 3.09 1.41 -20.19
N GLN A 185 3.82 0.53 -20.87
CA GLN A 185 4.17 -0.80 -20.35
C GLN A 185 4.97 -0.73 -19.04
N GLN A 186 5.92 0.21 -18.95
CA GLN A 186 6.69 0.44 -17.73
C GLN A 186 5.81 0.92 -16.57
N LEU A 187 4.85 1.82 -16.83
CA LEU A 187 3.91 2.26 -15.81
C LEU A 187 2.92 1.17 -15.40
N GLU A 188 2.43 0.36 -16.35
CA GLU A 188 1.57 -0.79 -16.04
C GLU A 188 2.27 -1.78 -15.10
N ALA A 189 3.54 -2.09 -15.36
CA ALA A 189 4.36 -2.90 -14.47
C ALA A 189 4.53 -2.25 -13.09
N ALA A 190 4.86 -0.95 -13.05
CA ALA A 190 5.02 -0.21 -11.80
C ALA A 190 3.73 -0.17 -10.98
N VAL A 191 2.57 -0.01 -11.61
CA VAL A 191 1.26 -0.07 -10.94
C VAL A 191 1.03 -1.48 -10.37
N GLY A 192 1.29 -2.54 -11.12
CA GLY A 192 1.16 -3.91 -10.64
C GLY A 192 2.04 -4.22 -9.42
N ASP A 193 3.30 -3.76 -9.44
CA ASP A 193 4.22 -3.90 -8.30
C ASP A 193 3.69 -3.14 -7.06
N ARG A 194 3.17 -1.92 -7.27
CA ARG A 194 2.58 -1.11 -6.19
C ARG A 194 1.32 -1.74 -5.61
N ASP A 195 0.46 -2.34 -6.43
CA ASP A 195 -0.71 -3.08 -5.98
C ASP A 195 -0.33 -4.26 -5.07
N ALA A 196 0.68 -5.03 -5.47
CA ALA A 196 1.20 -6.13 -4.67
C ALA A 196 1.78 -5.64 -3.33
N GLU A 197 2.50 -4.52 -3.34
CA GLU A 197 3.05 -3.91 -2.13
C GLU A 197 1.95 -3.39 -1.18
N ILE A 198 0.93 -2.71 -1.70
CA ILE A 198 -0.25 -2.27 -0.94
C ILE A 198 -0.98 -3.47 -0.32
N ALA A 199 -1.19 -4.55 -1.09
CA ALA A 199 -1.80 -5.77 -0.60
C ALA A 199 -1.00 -6.39 0.56
N GLY A 200 0.33 -6.42 0.43
CA GLY A 200 1.24 -6.90 1.48
C GLY A 200 1.20 -6.04 2.74
N LEU A 201 1.17 -4.71 2.62
CA LEU A 201 1.07 -3.80 3.76
C LEU A 201 -0.29 -3.92 4.47
N ARG A 202 -1.39 -4.03 3.72
CA ARG A 202 -2.73 -4.26 4.29
C ARG A 202 -2.81 -5.58 5.05
N ALA A 203 -2.20 -6.65 4.54
CA ALA A 203 -2.12 -7.92 5.25
C ALA A 203 -1.31 -7.80 6.57
N LYS A 204 -0.19 -7.07 6.54
CA LYS A 204 0.60 -6.79 7.75
C LYS A 204 -0.18 -5.96 8.77
N LEU A 205 -0.94 -4.97 8.30
CA LEU A 205 -1.78 -4.13 9.15
C LEU A 205 -2.86 -4.96 9.84
N ALA A 206 -3.60 -5.78 9.08
CA ALA A 206 -4.63 -6.66 9.63
C ALA A 206 -4.05 -7.66 10.66
N ALA A 207 -2.86 -8.19 10.40
CA ALA A 207 -2.17 -9.06 11.37
C ALA A 207 -1.75 -8.31 12.64
N ALA A 208 -1.28 -7.07 12.51
CA ALA A 208 -0.91 -6.23 13.65
C ALA A 208 -2.12 -5.85 14.51
N GLU A 209 -3.25 -5.51 13.88
CA GLU A 209 -4.53 -5.23 14.55
C GLU A 209 -5.06 -6.45 15.29
N ALA A 210 -5.05 -7.63 14.65
CA ALA A 210 -5.47 -8.88 15.28
C ALA A 210 -4.59 -9.23 16.49
N ALA A 211 -3.28 -9.00 16.40
CA ALA A 211 -2.35 -9.21 17.50
C ALA A 211 -2.58 -8.21 18.66
N ALA A 212 -2.90 -6.95 18.36
CA ALA A 212 -3.22 -5.96 19.37
C ALA A 212 -4.54 -6.30 20.12
N GLN A 213 -5.54 -6.81 19.39
CA GLN A 213 -6.82 -7.23 19.96
C GLN A 213 -6.68 -8.46 20.87
N SER A 214 -5.86 -9.45 20.50
CA SER A 214 -5.62 -10.62 21.35
C SER A 214 -4.76 -10.30 22.59
N ALA A 215 -3.90 -9.29 22.51
CA ALA A 215 -3.12 -8.79 23.64
C ALA A 215 -3.93 -7.88 24.60
N SER A 216 -5.11 -7.43 24.20
CA SER A 216 -6.06 -6.67 25.03
C SER A 216 -7.28 -7.52 25.36
N PRO A 217 -7.19 -8.55 26.23
CA PRO A 217 -8.39 -9.21 26.72
C PRO A 217 -9.21 -8.16 27.50
N SER A 218 -10.48 -8.02 27.14
CA SER A 218 -11.41 -7.18 27.89
C SER A 218 -11.36 -7.57 29.37
N LEU A 219 -10.95 -6.64 30.23
CA LEU A 219 -11.23 -6.70 31.65
C LEU A 219 -12.75 -6.49 31.82
N GLY A 220 -13.51 -7.56 31.55
CA GLY A 220 -14.94 -7.68 31.85
C GLY A 220 -15.15 -8.42 33.16
#